data_AF-A0A924TI42-F1
#
_entry.id   AF-A0A924TI42-F1
#
_cell.length_a   1.000
_cell.length_b   1.000
_cell.length_c   1.000
_cell.angle_alpha   90.00
_cell.angle_beta   90.00
_cell.angle_gamma   90.00
#
_symmetry.space_group_name_H-M   'P 1'
#
loop_
_entity.id
_entity.type
_entity.pdbx_description
1 polymer ?
#
loop_
_entity_poly.entity_id
_entity_poly.type
_entity_poly.pdbx_seq_one_letter_code
_entity_poly.pdbx_strand_id
1 'polypeptide(L)'
;MNSDLNWAQAIQHMQETFGASLALTAMPAMPLLPALPDFKNLTSPQPLAFDDAKMQQVQALYLQEATQLWNQSVQAGSAIPPATDRRFANAAWNANPVSKFSAAAYMLNARALMGMAEAVQGDAKTRARVRFAIEQAMAASAPSNFMALNAEAQQKAIDTHGQSIGKGIENLLHDMQQGHVSMTDESLFEVGKNVAMTDGAVVFENDFFQLLEYKPLTATVFEK
;
A
#
# COMPACT_ATOMS: atom_id res chain seq x y z
N MET A 1 -17.91 6.79 38.02
CA MET A 1 -17.19 7.96 37.51
C MET A 1 -16.81 7.64 36.07
N ASN A 2 -17.65 8.12 35.15
CA ASN A 2 -17.57 7.84 33.72
C ASN A 2 -16.40 8.61 33.13
N SER A 3 -15.46 7.91 32.50
CA SER A 3 -14.48 8.50 31.59
C SER A 3 -14.69 7.82 30.24
N ASP A 4 -15.81 8.18 29.60
CA ASP A 4 -16.03 7.89 28.19
C ASP A 4 -14.94 8.61 27.41
N LEU A 5 -13.92 7.83 27.05
CA LEU A 5 -12.66 8.27 26.50
C LEU A 5 -12.85 8.89 25.12
N ASN A 6 -12.44 10.14 25.03
CA ASN A 6 -12.73 11.13 24.02
C ASN A 6 -11.95 10.94 22.69
N TRP A 7 -11.73 9.69 22.26
CA TRP A 7 -10.92 9.36 21.08
C TRP A 7 -11.59 9.71 19.76
N ALA A 8 -12.93 9.65 19.72
CA ALA A 8 -13.69 10.19 18.60
C ALA A 8 -13.37 11.67 18.41
N GLN A 9 -13.35 12.46 19.50
CA GLN A 9 -12.96 13.87 19.41
C GLN A 9 -11.47 14.07 19.16
N ALA A 10 -10.57 13.20 19.63
CA ALA A 10 -9.14 13.33 19.33
C ALA A 10 -8.81 13.04 17.86
N ILE A 11 -9.47 12.05 17.25
CA ILE A 11 -9.35 11.73 15.82
C ILE A 11 -10.06 12.79 14.99
N GLN A 12 -11.19 13.31 15.47
CA GLN A 12 -11.92 14.39 14.81
C GLN A 12 -11.13 15.71 14.90
N HIS A 13 -10.49 16.01 16.03
CA HIS A 13 -9.60 17.16 16.20
C HIS A 13 -8.31 16.97 15.40
N MET A 14 -7.78 15.76 15.27
CA MET A 14 -6.67 15.47 14.37
C MET A 14 -7.12 15.64 12.92
N GLN A 15 -8.26 15.11 12.49
CA GLN A 15 -8.81 15.33 11.15
C GLN A 15 -9.14 16.81 10.89
N GLU A 16 -9.61 17.56 11.88
CA GLU A 16 -9.89 18.98 11.77
C GLU A 16 -8.60 19.80 11.78
N THR A 17 -7.59 19.44 12.56
CA THR A 17 -6.30 20.15 12.61
C THR A 17 -5.44 19.80 11.39
N PHE A 18 -5.45 18.55 10.94
CA PHE A 18 -4.74 18.06 9.76
C PHE A 18 -5.50 18.44 8.47
N GLY A 19 -6.83 18.37 8.51
CA GLY A 19 -7.72 18.88 7.47
C GLY A 19 -7.63 20.39 7.34
N ALA A 20 -7.65 21.17 8.42
CA ALA A 20 -7.51 22.63 8.35
C ALA A 20 -6.08 23.09 8.03
N SER A 21 -5.03 22.35 8.43
CA SER A 21 -3.65 22.67 8.05
C SER A 21 -3.31 22.30 6.60
N LEU A 22 -4.01 21.32 6.01
CA LEU A 22 -3.93 21.02 4.58
C LEU A 22 -4.98 21.76 3.74
N ALA A 23 -6.05 22.29 4.33
CA ALA A 23 -7.17 22.94 3.61
C ALA A 23 -7.09 24.46 3.49
N LEU A 24 -6.05 25.15 3.96
CA LEU A 24 -5.83 26.56 3.65
C LEU A 24 -4.37 26.77 3.24
N THR A 25 -4.02 26.76 1.95
CA THR A 25 -4.41 27.83 1.03
C THR A 25 -4.29 27.36 -0.43
N ALA A 26 -5.44 27.37 -1.10
CA ALA A 26 -5.66 27.25 -2.56
C ALA A 26 -5.56 25.86 -3.21
N MET A 27 -6.50 24.95 -2.94
CA MET A 27 -7.12 24.08 -3.98
C MET A 27 -8.54 23.66 -3.56
N PRO A 28 -9.52 23.59 -4.49
CA PRO A 28 -10.87 23.12 -4.19
C PRO A 28 -10.89 21.59 -4.02
N ALA A 29 -11.72 21.15 -3.08
CA ALA A 29 -12.09 19.78 -2.71
C ALA A 29 -11.73 18.64 -3.70
N MET A 30 -10.96 17.65 -3.23
CA MET A 30 -11.03 16.27 -3.72
C MET A 30 -11.25 15.30 -2.54
N PRO A 31 -12.39 14.59 -2.49
CA PRO A 31 -12.62 13.52 -1.52
C PRO A 31 -12.14 12.19 -2.13
N LEU A 32 -10.87 11.82 -1.94
CA LEU A 32 -10.35 10.53 -2.42
C LEU A 32 -9.36 9.89 -1.44
N LEU A 33 -9.66 9.93 -0.13
CA LEU A 33 -9.02 9.02 0.81
C LEU A 33 -9.95 7.82 1.03
N PRO A 34 -9.55 6.60 0.62
CA PRO A 34 -10.25 5.38 1.02
C PRO A 34 -10.20 5.22 2.54
N ALA A 35 -11.20 4.54 3.09
CA ALA A 35 -11.22 4.19 4.51
C ALA A 35 -9.93 3.42 4.87
N LEU A 36 -9.21 3.93 5.87
CA LEU A 36 -8.05 3.27 6.45
C LEU A 36 -8.48 1.90 7.04
N PRO A 37 -7.59 0.89 7.04
CA PRO A 37 -7.86 -0.40 7.66
C PRO A 37 -8.29 -0.25 9.14
N ASP A 38 -9.21 -1.09 9.62
CA ASP A 38 -9.63 -1.09 11.03
C ASP A 38 -8.50 -1.62 11.93
N PHE A 39 -7.69 -0.69 12.45
CA PHE A 39 -6.53 -0.98 13.29
C PHE A 39 -6.86 -1.21 14.77
N LYS A 40 -8.14 -1.44 15.14
CA LYS A 40 -8.60 -1.65 16.53
C LYS A 40 -7.78 -2.69 17.33
N ASN A 41 -7.16 -3.66 16.66
CA ASN A 41 -6.39 -4.73 17.31
C ASN A 41 -4.88 -4.47 17.39
N LEU A 42 -4.37 -3.32 16.93
CA LEU A 42 -2.96 -2.92 17.07
C LEU A 42 -2.69 -2.12 18.34
N THR A 43 -3.66 -2.06 19.25
CA THR A 43 -3.60 -1.23 20.46
C THR A 43 -2.61 -1.82 21.47
N SER A 44 -1.42 -1.22 21.50
CA SER A 44 -0.58 -1.23 22.69
C SER A 44 -1.40 -0.60 23.83
N PRO A 45 -1.52 -1.22 25.02
CA PRO A 45 -2.30 -0.66 26.13
C PRO A 45 -1.70 0.61 26.76
N GLN A 46 -0.62 1.16 26.18
CA GLN A 46 0.02 2.38 26.65
C GLN A 46 -0.19 3.51 25.64
N PRO A 47 -0.55 4.73 26.11
CA PRO A 47 -0.61 5.90 25.24
C PRO A 47 0.74 6.11 24.55
N LEU A 48 0.72 6.29 23.22
CA LEU A 48 1.92 6.56 22.43
C LEU A 48 2.48 7.92 22.83
N ALA A 49 3.68 7.93 23.40
CA ALA A 49 4.45 9.15 23.62
C ALA A 49 5.36 9.42 22.41
N PHE A 50 5.63 10.68 22.10
CA PHE A 50 6.48 11.08 20.98
C PHE A 50 7.64 11.93 21.48
N ASP A 51 8.79 11.83 20.82
CA ASP A 51 9.94 12.70 21.05
C ASP A 51 9.66 14.08 20.42
N ASP A 52 9.53 15.11 21.26
CA ASP A 52 9.18 16.46 20.84
C ASP A 52 10.18 17.05 19.85
N ALA A 53 11.48 16.82 20.05
CA ALA A 53 12.52 17.34 19.17
C ALA A 53 12.45 16.70 17.78
N LYS A 54 12.23 15.38 17.72
CA LYS A 54 12.02 14.68 16.44
C LYS A 54 10.73 15.12 15.76
N MET A 55 9.64 15.32 16.51
CA MET A 55 8.37 15.79 15.95
C MET A 55 8.50 17.19 15.35
N GLN A 56 9.20 18.11 16.03
CA GLN A 56 9.51 19.44 15.49
C GLN A 56 10.37 19.35 14.23
N GLN A 57 11.37 18.45 14.20
CA GLN A 57 12.20 18.23 13.03
C GLN A 57 11.37 17.72 11.84
N VAL A 58 10.49 16.74 12.06
CA VAL A 58 9.59 16.21 11.01
C VAL A 58 8.68 17.31 10.48
N GLN A 59 8.10 18.13 11.37
CA GLN A 59 7.25 19.25 10.97
C GLN A 59 8.01 20.29 10.14
N ALA A 60 9.21 20.68 10.57
CA ALA A 60 10.04 21.64 9.84
C ALA A 60 10.43 21.13 8.44
N LEU A 61 10.88 19.87 8.36
CA LEU A 61 11.21 19.23 7.08
C LEU A 61 9.99 19.11 6.17
N TYR A 62 8.83 18.74 6.71
CA TYR A 62 7.60 18.64 5.93
C TYR A 62 7.19 20.00 5.33
N LEU A 63 7.19 21.07 6.12
CA LEU A 63 6.84 22.41 5.63
C LEU A 63 7.81 22.89 4.55
N GLN A 64 9.11 22.63 4.74
CA GLN A 64 10.13 22.96 3.75
C GLN A 64 9.90 22.20 2.43
N GLU A 65 9.76 20.88 2.49
CA GLU A 65 9.57 20.04 1.30
C GLU A 65 8.21 20.29 0.62
N ALA A 66 7.14 20.54 1.38
CA ALA A 66 5.83 20.90 0.86
C ALA A 66 5.87 22.23 0.09
N THR A 67 6.55 23.24 0.66
CA THR A 67 6.75 24.54 0.00
C THR A 67 7.56 24.37 -1.27
N GLN A 68 8.62 23.56 -1.24
CA GLN A 68 9.43 23.26 -2.41
C GLN A 68 8.61 22.55 -3.49
N LEU A 69 7.82 21.55 -3.13
CA LEU A 69 6.95 20.82 -4.04
C LEU A 69 5.90 21.74 -4.68
N TRP A 70 5.28 22.63 -3.90
CA TRP A 70 4.36 23.64 -4.41
C TRP A 70 5.05 24.59 -5.40
N ASN A 71 6.21 25.12 -5.05
CA ASN A 71 6.96 26.01 -5.94
C ASN A 71 7.39 25.30 -7.23
N GLN A 72 7.69 24.00 -7.19
CA GLN A 72 8.01 23.19 -8.37
C GLN A 72 6.77 22.86 -9.22
N SER A 73 5.59 22.75 -8.62
CA SER A 73 4.35 22.42 -9.32
C SER A 73 3.82 23.60 -10.14
N VAL A 74 3.97 24.83 -9.65
CA VAL A 74 3.50 26.05 -10.32
C VAL A 74 4.47 26.60 -11.38
N GLN A 75 5.70 26.10 -11.42
CA GLN A 75 6.66 26.45 -12.48
C GLN A 75 6.23 25.88 -13.84
N ALA A 76 6.50 26.62 -14.91
CA ALA A 76 6.19 26.21 -16.27
C ALA A 76 6.80 24.83 -16.58
N GLY A 77 5.96 23.87 -16.99
CA GLY A 77 6.38 22.51 -17.30
C GLY A 77 6.54 21.56 -16.10
N SER A 78 6.24 22.01 -14.87
CA SER A 78 6.43 21.26 -13.61
C SER A 78 7.87 20.77 -13.43
N ALA A 79 8.65 21.53 -12.65
CA ALA A 79 10.04 21.19 -12.31
C ALA A 79 10.16 20.08 -11.25
N ILE A 80 9.08 19.31 -11.02
CA ILE A 80 9.06 18.20 -10.08
C ILE A 80 9.94 17.08 -10.65
N PRO A 81 10.96 16.62 -9.90
CA PRO A 81 11.80 15.52 -10.35
C PRO A 81 10.99 14.21 -10.42
N PRO A 82 11.38 13.26 -11.28
CA PRO A 82 10.75 11.94 -11.30
C PRO A 82 10.76 11.28 -9.93
N ALA A 83 9.64 10.65 -9.57
CA ALA A 83 9.55 9.91 -8.31
C ALA A 83 10.54 8.73 -8.32
N THR A 84 11.19 8.50 -7.18
CA THR A 84 12.20 7.44 -7.01
C THR A 84 11.60 6.07 -6.76
N ASP A 85 10.32 6.01 -6.40
CA ASP A 85 9.60 4.78 -6.10
C ASP A 85 9.23 4.01 -7.39
N ARG A 86 9.48 2.71 -7.40
CA ARG A 86 9.24 1.83 -8.57
C ARG A 86 7.79 1.85 -9.05
N ARG A 87 6.82 2.09 -8.17
CA ARG A 87 5.39 2.19 -8.51
C ARG A 87 5.08 3.33 -9.48
N PHE A 88 5.97 4.33 -9.55
CA PHE A 88 5.83 5.51 -10.40
C PHE A 88 6.90 5.56 -11.52
N ALA A 89 7.56 4.44 -11.82
CA ALA A 89 8.65 4.39 -12.79
C ALA A 89 8.19 4.47 -14.26
N ASN A 90 6.93 4.12 -14.55
CA ASN A 90 6.39 4.20 -15.90
C ASN A 90 6.40 5.66 -16.41
N ALA A 91 6.73 5.88 -17.69
CA ALA A 91 6.81 7.20 -18.31
C ALA A 91 5.50 8.00 -18.19
N ALA A 92 4.34 7.33 -18.13
CA ALA A 92 3.03 7.97 -17.96
C ALA A 92 2.96 8.84 -16.68
N TRP A 93 3.61 8.42 -15.59
CA TRP A 93 3.68 9.21 -14.35
C TRP A 93 4.44 10.52 -14.53
N ASN A 94 5.42 10.55 -15.44
CA ASN A 94 6.24 11.71 -15.74
C ASN A 94 5.75 12.52 -16.95
N ALA A 95 4.74 12.04 -17.68
CA ALA A 95 4.17 12.77 -18.81
C ALA A 95 3.15 13.83 -18.36
N ASN A 96 2.41 13.56 -17.28
CA ASN A 96 1.34 14.42 -16.78
C ASN A 96 1.77 15.15 -15.50
N PRO A 97 1.73 16.50 -15.45
CA PRO A 97 2.03 17.28 -14.24
C PRO A 97 1.20 16.89 -13.01
N VAL A 98 -0.07 16.53 -13.19
CA VAL A 98 -0.95 16.11 -12.08
C VAL A 98 -0.49 14.77 -11.50
N SER A 99 -0.13 13.82 -12.35
CA SER A 99 0.38 12.51 -11.93
C SER A 99 1.75 12.62 -11.25
N LYS A 100 2.65 13.47 -11.78
CA LYS A 100 3.93 13.79 -11.11
C LYS A 100 3.71 14.36 -9.72
N PHE A 101 2.83 15.35 -9.61
CA PHE A 101 2.52 15.97 -8.33
C PHE A 101 1.91 14.96 -7.36
N SER A 102 0.98 14.12 -7.80
CA SER A 102 0.37 13.07 -6.97
C SER A 102 1.40 12.09 -6.43
N ALA A 103 2.32 11.61 -7.26
CA ALA A 103 3.39 10.72 -6.84
C ALA A 103 4.37 11.41 -5.86
N ALA A 104 4.75 12.65 -6.14
CA ALA A 104 5.65 13.42 -5.27
C ALA A 104 5.01 13.76 -3.92
N ALA A 105 3.73 14.16 -3.91
CA ALA A 105 2.97 14.42 -2.70
C ALA A 105 2.79 13.15 -1.86
N TYR A 106 2.51 12.01 -2.50
CA TYR A 106 2.47 10.73 -1.81
C TYR A 106 3.82 10.41 -1.13
N MET A 107 4.94 10.58 -1.84
CA MET A 107 6.27 10.33 -1.28
C MET A 107 6.62 11.25 -0.11
N LEU A 108 6.27 12.53 -0.20
CA LEU A 108 6.44 13.50 0.87
C LEU A 108 5.67 13.07 2.14
N ASN A 109 4.39 12.73 2.00
CA ASN A 109 3.57 12.30 3.13
C ASN A 109 4.05 10.96 3.71
N ALA A 110 4.49 10.01 2.86
CA ALA A 110 5.07 8.75 3.31
C ALA A 110 6.34 8.98 4.15
N ARG A 111 7.26 9.86 3.72
CA ARG A 111 8.46 10.20 4.51
C ARG A 111 8.10 10.85 5.85
N ALA A 112 7.14 11.76 5.86
CA ALA A 112 6.72 12.44 7.08
C ALA A 112 6.12 11.47 8.11
N LEU A 113 5.19 10.61 7.68
CA LEU A 113 4.58 9.59 8.55
C LEU A 113 5.62 8.60 9.08
N MET A 114 6.57 8.19 8.24
CA MET A 114 7.68 7.35 8.69
C MET A 114 8.57 8.08 9.71
N GLY A 115 8.83 9.38 9.51
CA GLY A 115 9.53 10.21 10.50
C GLY A 115 8.78 10.27 11.84
N MET A 116 7.46 10.40 11.83
CA MET A 116 6.63 10.32 13.04
C MET A 116 6.71 8.95 13.71
N ALA A 117 6.75 7.86 12.93
CA ALA A 117 6.93 6.50 13.44
C ALA A 117 8.26 6.35 14.21
N GLU A 118 9.33 6.98 13.73
CA GLU A 118 10.66 7.02 14.36
C GLU A 118 10.72 7.92 15.60
N ALA A 119 9.76 8.84 15.75
CA ALA A 119 9.59 9.70 16.91
C ALA A 119 8.82 9.02 18.06
N VAL A 120 8.17 7.88 17.81
CA VAL A 120 7.47 7.13 18.86
C VAL A 120 8.43 6.68 19.95
N GLN A 121 8.13 7.08 21.18
CA GLN A 121 8.77 6.57 22.38
C GLN A 121 8.13 5.24 22.79
N GLY A 122 8.96 4.28 23.18
CA GLY A 122 8.52 2.94 23.55
C GLY A 122 9.59 1.89 23.30
N ASP A 123 9.26 0.65 23.63
CA ASP A 123 10.12 -0.49 23.35
C ASP A 123 10.19 -0.79 21.84
N ALA A 124 11.19 -1.58 21.45
CA ALA A 124 11.44 -1.89 20.04
C ALA A 124 10.21 -2.54 19.36
N LYS A 125 9.45 -3.37 20.09
CA LYS A 125 8.27 -4.05 19.56
C LYS A 125 7.14 -3.06 19.26
N THR A 126 6.89 -2.09 20.15
CA THR A 126 5.87 -1.06 19.91
C THR A 126 6.23 -0.20 18.70
N ARG A 127 7.49 0.27 18.59
CA ARG A 127 7.93 1.03 17.42
C ARG A 127 7.81 0.24 16.12
N ALA A 128 8.17 -1.04 16.13
CA ALA A 128 8.02 -1.90 14.95
C ALA A 128 6.56 -2.08 14.52
N ARG A 129 5.63 -2.21 15.47
CA ARG A 129 4.19 -2.29 15.18
C ARG A 129 3.66 -1.00 14.55
N VAL A 130 4.04 0.16 15.10
CA VAL A 130 3.63 1.46 14.55
C VAL A 130 4.19 1.65 13.14
N ARG A 131 5.48 1.35 12.94
CA ARG A 131 6.12 1.41 11.62
C ARG A 131 5.37 0.53 10.62
N PHE A 132 5.14 -0.74 10.96
CA PHE A 132 4.43 -1.67 10.12
C PHE A 132 3.03 -1.16 9.75
N ALA A 133 2.26 -0.66 10.74
CA ALA A 133 0.93 -0.12 10.48
C ALA A 133 0.95 1.07 9.49
N ILE A 134 1.93 1.96 9.64
CA ILE A 134 2.12 3.10 8.73
C ILE A 134 2.52 2.62 7.34
N GLU A 135 3.45 1.67 7.23
CA GLU A 135 3.84 1.07 5.95
C GLU A 135 2.63 0.43 5.23
N GLN A 136 1.79 -0.31 5.95
CA GLN A 136 0.57 -0.90 5.38
C GLN A 136 -0.43 0.18 4.95
N ALA A 137 -0.65 1.22 5.77
CA ALA A 137 -1.52 2.33 5.41
C ALA A 137 -1.02 3.06 4.16
N MET A 138 0.28 3.29 4.05
CA MET A 138 0.92 3.92 2.88
C MET A 138 0.91 3.02 1.65
N ALA A 139 1.08 1.72 1.80
CA ALA A 139 0.95 0.79 0.69
C ALA A 139 -0.48 0.80 0.13
N ALA A 140 -1.49 0.82 1.00
CA ALA A 140 -2.90 0.84 0.61
C ALA A 140 -3.33 2.17 -0.03
N SER A 141 -2.83 3.32 0.45
CA SER A 141 -3.19 4.65 -0.05
C SER A 141 -2.44 5.09 -1.31
N ALA A 142 -1.57 4.25 -1.86
CA ALA A 142 -0.77 4.60 -3.03
C ALA A 142 -1.67 5.00 -4.22
N PRO A 143 -1.39 6.14 -4.92
CA PRO A 143 -2.17 6.58 -6.07
C PRO A 143 -2.31 5.53 -7.17
N SER A 144 -1.31 4.66 -7.31
CA SER A 144 -1.31 3.54 -8.26
C SER A 144 -2.44 2.52 -8.03
N ASN A 145 -3.03 2.48 -6.83
CA ASN A 145 -4.09 1.53 -6.50
C ASN A 145 -5.47 1.98 -7.01
N PHE A 146 -5.63 3.23 -7.44
CA PHE A 146 -6.91 3.81 -7.82
C PHE A 146 -6.92 4.16 -9.30
N MET A 147 -7.86 3.62 -10.07
CA MET A 147 -7.98 3.89 -11.52
C MET A 147 -8.02 5.39 -11.84
N ALA A 148 -8.73 6.18 -11.02
CA ALA A 148 -8.85 7.63 -11.18
C ALA A 148 -7.52 8.40 -11.00
N LEU A 149 -6.51 7.80 -10.38
CA LEU A 149 -5.21 8.42 -10.11
C LEU A 149 -4.03 7.70 -10.79
N ASN A 150 -4.23 6.46 -11.23
CA ASN A 150 -3.19 5.65 -11.86
C ASN A 150 -2.94 6.10 -13.31
N ALA A 151 -1.83 6.82 -13.51
CA ALA A 151 -1.43 7.36 -14.80
C ALA A 151 -1.22 6.28 -15.87
N GLU A 152 -0.62 5.14 -15.49
CA GLU A 152 -0.37 4.02 -16.40
C GLU A 152 -1.68 3.35 -16.85
N ALA A 153 -2.61 3.15 -15.91
CA ALA A 153 -3.91 2.58 -16.22
C ALA A 153 -4.75 3.52 -17.10
N GLN A 154 -4.71 4.83 -16.83
CA GLN A 154 -5.36 5.84 -17.67
C GLN A 154 -4.77 5.89 -19.07
N GLN A 155 -3.44 5.89 -19.18
CA GLN A 155 -2.76 5.86 -20.49
C GLN A 155 -3.17 4.60 -21.28
N LYS A 156 -3.14 3.43 -20.64
CA LYS A 156 -3.58 2.17 -21.27
C LYS A 156 -5.05 2.20 -21.68
N ALA A 157 -5.93 2.83 -20.89
CA ALA A 157 -7.33 3.01 -21.27
C ALA A 157 -7.46 3.90 -22.51
N ILE A 158 -6.69 4.97 -22.62
CA ILE A 158 -6.67 5.84 -23.80
C ILE A 158 -6.14 5.07 -25.02
N ASP A 159 -4.98 4.41 -24.89
CA ASP A 159 -4.30 3.68 -25.98
C ASP A 159 -5.16 2.54 -26.54
N THR A 160 -5.98 1.93 -25.69
CA THR A 160 -6.88 0.81 -26.07
C THR A 160 -8.32 1.25 -26.32
N HIS A 161 -8.58 2.56 -26.37
CA HIS A 161 -9.93 3.12 -26.51
C HIS A 161 -10.96 2.52 -25.52
N GLY A 162 -10.53 2.26 -24.29
CA GLY A 162 -11.34 1.70 -23.20
C GLY A 162 -11.44 0.17 -23.16
N GLN A 163 -10.90 -0.56 -24.15
CA GLN A 163 -10.95 -2.02 -24.18
C GLN A 163 -10.28 -2.64 -22.95
N SER A 164 -9.20 -2.03 -22.43
CA SER A 164 -8.52 -2.51 -21.22
C SER A 164 -9.41 -2.49 -19.97
N ILE A 165 -10.29 -1.48 -19.85
CA ILE A 165 -11.25 -1.37 -18.75
C ILE A 165 -12.31 -2.45 -18.88
N GLY A 166 -12.86 -2.65 -20.08
CA GLY A 166 -13.84 -3.70 -20.36
C GLY A 166 -13.33 -5.08 -19.96
N LYS A 167 -12.09 -5.40 -20.35
CA LYS A 167 -11.44 -6.66 -19.97
C LYS A 167 -11.19 -6.77 -18.46
N GLY A 168 -10.86 -5.67 -17.79
CA GLY A 168 -10.72 -5.63 -16.33
C GLY A 168 -12.05 -5.93 -15.61
N ILE A 169 -13.17 -5.41 -16.10
CA ILE A 169 -14.50 -5.69 -15.55
C ILE A 169 -14.90 -7.15 -15.80
N GLU A 170 -14.62 -7.69 -16.98
CA GLU A 170 -14.87 -9.10 -17.30
C GLU A 170 -14.10 -10.03 -16.33
N ASN A 171 -12.82 -9.74 -16.09
CA ASN A 171 -12.01 -10.47 -15.12
C ASN A 171 -12.59 -10.34 -13.70
N LEU A 172 -12.99 -9.14 -13.27
CA LEU A 172 -13.59 -8.93 -11.95
C LEU A 172 -14.88 -9.74 -11.76
N LEU A 173 -15.76 -9.75 -12.77
CA LEU A 173 -17.00 -10.52 -12.74
C LEU A 173 -16.72 -12.03 -12.69
N HIS A 174 -15.72 -12.49 -13.44
CA HIS A 174 -15.28 -13.88 -13.39
C HIS A 174 -14.78 -14.27 -11.99
N ASP A 175 -13.91 -13.46 -11.41
CA ASP A 175 -13.38 -13.70 -10.05
C ASP A 175 -14.49 -13.67 -8.99
N MET A 176 -15.48 -12.78 -9.12
CA MET A 176 -16.64 -12.74 -8.23
C MET A 176 -17.48 -14.03 -8.31
N GLN A 177 -17.56 -14.67 -9.46
CA GLN A 177 -18.27 -15.94 -9.62
C GLN A 177 -17.49 -17.11 -8.98
N GLN A 178 -16.16 -17.08 -9.02
CA GLN A 178 -15.29 -18.08 -8.39
C GLN A 178 -15.20 -17.88 -6.86
N GLY A 179 -15.40 -16.67 -6.36
CA GLY A 179 -15.30 -16.32 -4.95
C GLY A 179 -13.85 -16.05 -4.48
N HIS A 180 -12.89 -16.02 -5.39
CA HIS A 180 -11.50 -15.64 -5.14
C HIS A 180 -10.90 -14.91 -6.35
N VAL A 181 -9.81 -14.18 -6.13
CA VAL A 181 -9.09 -13.50 -7.21
C VAL A 181 -8.27 -14.52 -7.99
N SER A 182 -8.45 -14.59 -9.30
CA SER A 182 -7.69 -15.51 -10.16
C SER A 182 -6.31 -14.93 -10.45
N MET A 183 -5.26 -15.63 -10.03
CA MET A 183 -3.86 -15.23 -10.29
C MET A 183 -3.34 -15.81 -11.61
N THR A 184 -3.87 -16.96 -12.02
CA THR A 184 -3.50 -17.72 -13.20
C THR A 184 -4.70 -18.47 -13.75
N ASP A 185 -4.64 -18.90 -15.00
CA ASP A 185 -5.65 -19.79 -15.59
C ASP A 185 -5.46 -21.22 -15.05
N GLU A 186 -6.37 -21.66 -14.17
CA GLU A 186 -6.33 -22.98 -13.55
C GLU A 186 -6.61 -24.12 -14.55
N SER A 187 -7.30 -23.83 -15.66
CA SER A 187 -7.61 -24.84 -16.69
C SER A 187 -6.37 -25.36 -17.41
N LEU A 188 -5.28 -24.61 -17.35
CA LEU A 188 -3.99 -25.01 -17.91
C LEU A 188 -3.24 -25.99 -17.01
N PHE A 189 -3.69 -26.21 -15.77
CA PHE A 189 -3.02 -27.07 -14.79
C PHE A 189 -3.79 -28.38 -14.57
N GLU A 190 -3.17 -29.48 -14.98
CA GLU A 190 -3.65 -30.84 -14.78
C GLU A 190 -2.72 -31.56 -13.79
N VAL A 191 -3.29 -31.94 -12.63
CA VAL A 191 -2.58 -32.72 -11.60
C VAL A 191 -2.12 -34.05 -12.20
N GLY A 192 -0.84 -34.36 -12.03
CA GLY A 192 -0.19 -35.54 -12.58
C GLY A 192 0.32 -35.40 -14.02
N LYS A 193 0.08 -34.27 -14.69
CA LYS A 193 0.56 -34.01 -16.08
C LYS A 193 1.41 -32.76 -16.23
N ASN A 194 1.14 -31.72 -15.45
CA ASN A 194 2.00 -30.53 -15.42
C ASN A 194 2.09 -29.88 -14.03
N VAL A 195 1.32 -30.37 -13.05
CA VAL A 195 1.46 -30.07 -11.63
C VAL A 195 1.57 -31.38 -10.86
N ALA A 196 2.34 -31.39 -9.76
CA ALA A 196 2.55 -32.59 -8.92
C ALA A 196 3.05 -33.82 -9.70
N MET A 197 4.01 -33.61 -10.61
CA MET A 197 4.58 -34.65 -11.48
C MET A 197 5.78 -35.42 -10.91
N THR A 198 6.23 -35.09 -9.69
CA THR A 198 7.40 -35.75 -9.12
C THR A 198 7.07 -37.21 -8.83
N ASP A 199 7.83 -38.13 -9.43
CA ASP A 199 7.69 -39.57 -9.20
C ASP A 199 7.71 -39.86 -7.68
N GLY A 200 6.71 -40.59 -7.21
CA GLY A 200 6.55 -40.96 -5.81
C GLY A 200 5.37 -41.92 -5.62
N ALA A 201 5.15 -42.34 -4.38
CA ALA A 201 4.07 -43.24 -4.00
C ALA A 201 3.45 -42.83 -2.65
N VAL A 202 2.15 -43.11 -2.49
CA VAL A 202 1.49 -43.03 -1.18
C VAL A 202 1.90 -44.25 -0.35
N VAL A 203 2.65 -44.05 0.73
CA VAL A 203 3.16 -45.14 1.59
C VAL A 203 2.33 -45.33 2.86
N PHE A 204 1.49 -44.36 3.19
CA PHE A 204 0.56 -44.42 4.31
C PHE A 204 -0.63 -43.49 4.05
N GLU A 205 -1.83 -43.90 4.46
CA GLU A 205 -3.07 -43.13 4.29
C GLU A 205 -4.00 -43.32 5.50
N ASN A 206 -4.64 -42.24 5.94
CA ASN A 206 -5.74 -42.25 6.89
C ASN A 206 -6.75 -41.11 6.61
N ASP A 207 -7.76 -40.97 7.46
CA ASP A 207 -8.84 -39.99 7.32
C ASP A 207 -8.38 -38.51 7.32
N PHE A 208 -7.15 -38.23 7.74
CA PHE A 208 -6.61 -36.87 7.87
C PHE A 208 -5.54 -36.56 6.83
N PHE A 209 -4.76 -37.56 6.38
CA PHE A 209 -3.65 -37.31 5.47
C PHE A 209 -3.17 -38.55 4.68
N GLN A 210 -2.43 -38.26 3.62
CA GLN A 210 -1.61 -39.21 2.87
C GLN A 210 -0.13 -38.85 3.01
N LEU A 211 0.70 -39.86 3.29
CA LEU A 211 2.16 -39.75 3.30
C LEU A 211 2.71 -40.12 1.92
N LEU A 212 3.38 -39.17 1.26
CA LEU A 212 4.02 -39.37 -0.03
C LEU A 212 5.52 -39.63 0.17
N GLU A 213 6.00 -40.77 -0.32
CA GLU A 213 7.43 -41.05 -0.49
C GLU A 213 7.83 -40.74 -1.93
N TYR A 214 8.65 -39.70 -2.13
CA TYR A 214 9.18 -39.36 -3.44
C TYR A 214 10.32 -40.29 -3.83
N LYS A 215 10.36 -40.67 -5.11
CA LYS A 215 11.43 -41.49 -5.69
C LYS A 215 12.75 -40.71 -5.63
N PRO A 216 13.82 -41.30 -5.07
CA PRO A 216 15.13 -40.67 -5.08
C PRO A 216 15.61 -40.38 -6.50
N LEU A 217 16.00 -39.14 -6.77
CA LEU A 217 16.60 -38.74 -8.06
C LEU A 217 18.11 -39.06 -8.13
N THR A 218 18.72 -39.50 -7.02
CA THR A 218 20.16 -39.78 -6.89
C THR A 218 20.39 -41.04 -6.06
N ALA A 219 21.59 -41.63 -6.18
CA ALA A 219 21.95 -42.89 -5.51
C ALA A 219 22.07 -42.77 -3.98
N THR A 220 22.36 -41.57 -3.46
CA THR A 220 22.50 -41.29 -2.04
C THR A 220 21.66 -40.08 -1.67
N VAL A 221 20.69 -40.29 -0.79
CA VAL A 221 19.86 -39.23 -0.19
C VAL A 221 20.36 -38.92 1.22
N PHE A 222 20.27 -37.66 1.62
CA PHE A 222 20.71 -37.20 2.93
C PHE A 222 19.73 -37.68 4.03
N GLU A 223 20.26 -38.37 5.03
CA GLU A 223 19.55 -38.76 6.26
C GLU A 223 19.92 -37.77 7.37
N LYS A 224 18.92 -37.22 8.07
CA LYS A 224 19.08 -36.19 9.11
C LYS A 224 18.68 -36.71 10.48
#